data_AF-A0AAW2BLD6-F1
#
_entry.id   AF-A0AAW2BLD6-F1
#
_cell.length_a   1.000
_cell.length_b   1.000
_cell.length_c   1.000
_cell.angle_alpha   90.00
_cell.angle_beta   90.00
_cell.angle_gamma   90.00
#
_symmetry.space_group_name_H-M   'P 1'
#
loop_
_entity.id
_entity.type
_entity.pdbx_description
1 polymer ?
#
loop_
_entity_poly.entity_id
_entity_poly.type
_entity_poly.pdbx_seq_one_letter_code
_entity_poly.pdbx_strand_id
1 'polypeptide(L)'
;MHNKMICTSTNEWLLLNDLDSKDLSLLNLLSMEVVQLPRLESFTGSDVCILSPPTSESNQDCYVMIIHRSPCRFYFCQPGDEEFSEQEFEFDLEEQEYELGAMCISAATMFRGKVYFLTSFSRIDLVSVSVLFTAEFVGSNLHFTRITREGFPEPSPPEIPTTNDYISY
;
A
#
# COMPACT_ATOMS: atom_id res chain seq x y z
N MET A 1 -7.39 28.68 -2.99
CA MET A 1 -6.69 27.36 -3.04
C MET A 1 -5.20 27.59 -2.81
N HIS A 2 -4.84 28.03 -1.62
CA HIS A 2 -3.44 28.18 -1.24
C HIS A 2 -3.20 27.19 -0.10
N ASN A 3 -2.07 26.50 -0.12
CA ASN A 3 -1.66 25.50 0.88
C ASN A 3 -2.34 24.12 0.84
N LYS A 4 -2.48 23.52 -0.36
CA LYS A 4 -2.89 22.11 -0.52
C LYS A 4 -1.73 21.23 -0.99
N MET A 5 -1.66 20.01 -0.49
CA MET A 5 -0.74 18.96 -0.94
C MET A 5 -1.52 17.94 -1.77
N ILE A 6 -0.95 17.49 -2.89
CA ILE A 6 -1.45 16.35 -3.64
C ILE A 6 -0.89 15.09 -2.99
N CYS A 7 -1.75 14.21 -2.49
CA CYS A 7 -1.35 12.98 -1.82
C CYS A 7 -1.18 11.83 -2.83
N THR A 8 -2.11 11.71 -3.79
CA THR A 8 -2.10 10.68 -4.84
C THR A 8 -3.06 11.06 -5.97
N SER A 9 -3.04 10.31 -7.07
CA SER A 9 -3.90 10.52 -8.23
C SER A 9 -4.25 9.22 -8.94
N THR A 10 -5.51 9.07 -9.36
CA THR A 10 -5.99 7.94 -10.18
C THR A 10 -7.16 8.41 -11.06
N ASN A 11 -7.18 8.05 -12.34
CA ASN A 11 -8.31 8.27 -13.28
C ASN A 11 -8.95 9.67 -13.17
N GLU A 12 -8.14 10.72 -13.35
CA GLU A 12 -8.54 12.14 -13.28
C GLU A 12 -8.95 12.69 -11.91
N TRP A 13 -8.89 11.86 -10.86
CA TRP A 13 -9.09 12.28 -9.48
C TRP A 13 -7.77 12.52 -8.77
N LEU A 14 -7.71 13.61 -8.00
CA LEU A 14 -6.64 13.91 -7.07
C LEU A 14 -7.15 13.79 -5.64
N LEU A 15 -6.40 13.11 -4.77
CA LEU A 15 -6.58 13.26 -3.33
C LEU A 15 -5.76 14.46 -2.86
N LEU A 16 -6.43 15.40 -2.23
CA LEU A 16 -5.85 16.63 -1.71
C LEU A 16 -5.94 16.66 -0.19
N ASN A 17 -4.84 17.07 0.44
CA ASN A 17 -4.81 17.44 1.85
C ASN A 17 -4.67 18.95 1.98
N ASP A 18 -5.58 19.59 2.72
CA ASP A 18 -5.43 20.97 3.14
C ASP A 18 -4.47 21.08 4.31
N LEU A 19 -3.35 21.78 4.14
CA LEU A 19 -2.32 21.83 5.17
C LEU A 19 -2.69 22.72 6.37
N ASP A 20 -3.70 23.59 6.21
CA ASP A 20 -4.16 24.47 7.29
C ASP A 20 -5.25 23.80 8.13
N SER A 21 -6.25 23.18 7.49
CA SER A 21 -7.37 22.53 8.21
C SER A 21 -7.17 21.03 8.47
N LYS A 22 -6.23 20.40 7.75
CA LYS A 22 -6.04 18.94 7.64
C LYS A 22 -7.23 18.20 7.00
N ASP A 23 -8.07 18.91 6.27
CA ASP A 23 -9.20 18.28 5.59
C ASP A 23 -8.75 17.57 4.32
N LEU A 24 -9.34 16.40 4.10
CA LEU A 24 -9.08 15.57 2.93
C LEU A 24 -10.23 15.71 1.93
N SER A 25 -9.88 15.83 0.65
CA SER A 25 -10.88 15.97 -0.41
C SER A 25 -10.43 15.32 -1.71
N LEU A 26 -11.39 14.86 -2.49
CA LEU A 26 -11.18 14.41 -3.86
C LEU A 26 -11.52 15.54 -4.82
N LEU A 27 -10.64 15.83 -5.76
CA LEU A 27 -10.87 16.78 -6.86
C LEU A 27 -10.87 16.02 -8.19
N ASN A 28 -11.96 16.12 -8.95
CA ASN A 28 -11.99 15.66 -10.33
C ASN A 28 -11.46 16.77 -11.25
N LEU A 29 -10.42 16.48 -12.03
CA LEU A 29 -9.79 17.49 -12.90
C LEU A 29 -10.59 17.80 -14.17
N LEU A 30 -11.55 16.97 -14.55
CA LEU A 30 -12.40 17.20 -15.73
C LEU A 30 -13.68 17.97 -15.37
N SER A 31 -14.39 17.53 -14.33
CA SER A 31 -15.65 18.16 -13.91
C SER A 31 -15.44 19.32 -12.94
N MET A 32 -14.25 19.45 -12.35
CA MET A 32 -13.95 20.37 -11.23
C MET A 32 -14.82 20.09 -9.98
N GLU A 33 -15.41 18.90 -9.91
CA GLU A 33 -16.15 18.45 -8.75
C GLU A 33 -15.19 18.23 -7.56
N VAL A 34 -15.64 18.65 -6.38
CA VAL A 34 -14.92 18.43 -5.13
C VAL A 34 -15.80 17.64 -4.19
N VAL A 35 -15.31 16.49 -3.76
CA VAL A 35 -15.95 15.64 -2.75
C VAL A 35 -15.15 15.75 -1.46
N GLN A 36 -15.81 16.17 -0.38
CA GLN A 36 -15.19 16.17 0.94
C GLN A 36 -15.18 14.74 1.50
N LEU A 37 -14.05 14.32 2.06
CA LEU A 37 -13.94 13.04 2.74
C LEU A 37 -14.18 13.24 4.24
N PRO A 38 -14.46 12.15 4.98
CA PRO A 38 -14.43 12.19 6.43
C PRO A 38 -13.13 12.79 6.96
N ARG A 39 -13.17 13.33 8.18
CA ARG A 39 -11.96 13.84 8.83
C ARG A 39 -11.14 12.70 9.41
N LEU A 40 -9.83 12.71 9.18
CA LEU A 40 -8.89 11.78 9.80
C LEU A 40 -7.85 12.57 10.61
N GLU A 41 -8.04 12.67 11.93
CA GLU A 41 -7.17 13.51 12.78
C GLU A 41 -5.71 13.05 12.83
N SER A 42 -5.49 11.74 12.67
CA SER A 42 -4.18 11.10 12.64
C SER A 42 -3.45 11.22 11.30
N PHE A 43 -4.06 11.85 10.28
CA PHE A 43 -3.45 11.97 8.96
C PHE A 43 -2.12 12.73 9.01
N THR A 44 -1.10 12.16 8.37
CA THR A 44 0.22 12.74 8.23
C THR A 44 0.63 12.77 6.76
N GLY A 45 1.44 13.77 6.36
CA GLY A 45 1.99 13.84 5.01
C GLY A 45 2.92 12.67 4.62
N SER A 46 3.28 11.80 5.56
CA SER A 46 4.03 10.57 5.32
C SER A 46 3.17 9.36 4.99
N ASP A 47 1.85 9.45 5.19
CA ASP A 47 0.93 8.33 4.94
C ASP A 47 0.89 7.96 3.46
N VAL A 48 0.71 6.68 3.16
CA VAL A 48 0.54 6.24 1.77
C VAL A 48 -0.94 6.32 1.42
N CYS A 49 -1.25 7.05 0.35
CA CYS A 49 -2.62 7.22 -0.11
C CYS A 49 -2.88 6.44 -1.40
N ILE A 50 -4.00 5.74 -1.45
CA ILE A 50 -4.45 4.93 -2.57
C ILE A 50 -5.88 5.33 -2.92
N LEU A 51 -6.13 5.51 -4.22
CA LEU A 51 -7.47 5.68 -4.78
C LEU A 51 -7.78 4.46 -5.63
N SER A 52 -8.85 3.74 -5.29
CA SER A 52 -9.32 2.67 -6.17
C SER A 52 -9.97 3.27 -7.42
N PRO A 53 -9.70 2.70 -8.61
CA PRO A 53 -10.42 3.10 -9.80
C PRO A 53 -11.88 2.64 -9.71
N PRO A 54 -12.82 3.34 -10.37
CA PRO A 54 -14.17 2.83 -10.52
C PRO A 54 -14.14 1.46 -11.20
N THR A 55 -14.80 0.47 -10.60
CA THR A 55 -15.03 -0.81 -11.27
C THR A 55 -16.09 -0.60 -12.34
N SER A 56 -15.95 -1.28 -13.49
CA SER A 56 -16.82 -1.10 -14.65
C SER A 56 -18.27 -1.56 -14.43
N GLU A 57 -18.57 -2.21 -13.31
CA GLU A 57 -19.88 -2.84 -13.07
C GLU A 57 -20.75 -2.10 -12.04
N SER A 58 -20.18 -1.28 -11.16
CA SER A 58 -20.93 -0.30 -10.38
C SER A 58 -19.97 0.70 -9.71
N ASN A 59 -20.36 1.96 -9.60
CA ASN A 59 -19.57 2.98 -8.87
C ASN A 59 -19.50 2.71 -7.34
N GLN A 60 -19.94 1.53 -6.86
CA GLN A 60 -20.06 1.19 -5.45
C GLN A 60 -18.78 0.57 -4.86
N ASP A 61 -17.71 0.39 -5.65
CA ASP A 61 -16.44 -0.17 -5.17
C ASP A 61 -15.28 0.85 -5.15
N CYS A 62 -15.60 2.13 -5.37
CA CYS A 62 -14.63 3.22 -5.24
C CYS A 62 -14.31 3.47 -3.76
N TYR A 63 -13.04 3.42 -3.38
CA TYR A 63 -12.59 3.71 -2.03
C TYR A 63 -11.32 4.55 -2.03
N VAL A 64 -11.22 5.38 -0.99
CA VAL A 64 -10.00 6.07 -0.59
C VAL A 64 -9.39 5.25 0.54
N MET A 65 -8.11 4.93 0.41
CA MET A 65 -7.35 4.23 1.46
C MET A 65 -6.14 5.05 1.85
N ILE A 66 -5.94 5.19 3.16
CA ILE A 66 -4.81 5.87 3.80
C ILE A 66 -4.11 4.85 4.68
N ILE A 67 -2.82 4.67 4.47
CA ILE A 67 -2.02 3.67 5.15
C ILE A 67 -1.00 4.40 6.02
N HIS A 68 -1.21 4.31 7.33
CA HIS A 68 -0.25 4.77 8.33
C HIS A 68 0.90 3.76 8.42
N ARG A 69 2.14 4.25 8.38
CA ARG A 69 3.30 3.38 8.19
C ARG A 69 3.72 2.62 9.45
N SER A 70 3.59 3.22 10.64
CA SER A 70 3.96 2.60 11.91
C SER A 70 3.24 3.32 13.07
N PRO A 71 2.35 2.65 13.84
CA PRO A 71 1.86 1.28 13.63
C PRO A 71 1.16 1.14 12.27
N CYS A 72 1.18 -0.06 11.70
CA CYS A 72 0.67 -0.33 10.36
C CYS A 72 -0.87 -0.33 10.40
N ARG A 73 -1.49 0.79 10.03
CA ARG A 73 -2.95 0.95 10.08
C ARG A 73 -3.50 1.35 8.74
N PHE A 74 -4.64 0.79 8.40
CA PHE A 74 -5.36 1.03 7.16
C PHE A 74 -6.65 1.76 7.50
N TYR A 75 -6.78 2.97 7.00
CA TYR A 75 -8.02 3.74 7.03
C TYR A 75 -8.64 3.71 5.65
N PHE A 76 -9.93 3.43 5.55
CA PHE A 76 -10.63 3.42 4.27
C PHE A 76 -12.06 3.94 4.38
N CYS A 77 -12.52 4.60 3.32
CA CYS A 77 -13.90 5.05 3.16
C CYS A 77 -14.28 5.07 1.69
N GLN A 78 -15.58 5.09 1.43
CA GLN A 78 -16.17 5.41 0.14
C GLN A 78 -16.55 6.89 0.08
N PRO A 79 -16.56 7.51 -1.11
CA PRO A 79 -17.11 8.85 -1.28
C PRO A 79 -18.56 8.92 -0.77
N GLY A 80 -18.80 9.79 0.22
CA GLY A 80 -20.12 9.97 0.85
C GLY A 80 -20.27 9.30 2.21
N ASP A 81 -19.31 8.49 2.64
CA ASP A 81 -19.25 7.98 4.02
C ASP A 81 -19.07 9.13 5.02
N GLU A 82 -19.52 8.93 6.25
CA GLU A 82 -19.38 9.91 7.34
C GLU A 82 -18.07 9.76 8.13
N GLU A 83 -17.47 8.56 8.11
CA GLU A 83 -16.27 8.22 8.87
C GLU A 83 -15.34 7.27 8.12
N PHE A 84 -14.07 7.24 8.50
CA PHE A 84 -13.14 6.21 8.05
C PHE A 84 -13.33 4.94 8.88
N SER A 85 -13.42 3.80 8.20
CA SER A 85 -13.18 2.51 8.84
C SER A 85 -11.68 2.33 9.07
N GLU A 86 -11.31 1.74 10.19
CA GLU A 86 -9.91 1.52 10.60
C GLU A 86 -9.67 0.02 10.80
N GLN A 87 -8.53 -0.46 10.29
CA GLN A 87 -8.05 -1.80 10.57
C GLN A 87 -6.53 -1.78 10.78
N GLU A 88 -6.09 -2.32 11.91
CA GLU A 88 -4.68 -2.54 12.18
C GLU A 88 -4.21 -3.80 11.47
N PHE A 89 -3.05 -3.71 10.80
CA PHE A 89 -2.38 -4.88 10.25
C PHE A 89 -1.53 -5.49 11.36
N GLU A 90 -2.01 -6.62 11.86
CA GLU A 90 -1.27 -7.47 12.77
C GLU A 90 -0.70 -8.66 11.98
N PHE A 91 0.54 -9.01 12.27
CA PHE A 91 1.16 -10.19 11.70
C PHE A 91 1.81 -10.98 12.83
N ASP A 92 1.45 -12.26 12.90
CA ASP A 92 2.09 -13.21 13.81
C ASP A 92 3.53 -13.44 13.33
N LEU A 93 4.44 -12.63 13.87
CA LEU A 93 5.84 -12.95 13.90
C LEU A 93 5.97 -14.11 14.89
N GLU A 94 6.07 -15.34 14.39
CA GLU A 94 6.45 -16.48 15.22
C GLU A 94 7.63 -16.05 16.11
N GLU A 95 7.42 -16.26 17.40
CA GLU A 95 8.05 -15.55 18.50
C GLU A 95 9.58 -15.42 18.37
N GLN A 96 10.08 -14.25 18.82
CA GLN A 96 11.45 -13.90 19.21
C GLN A 96 12.28 -13.14 18.15
N GLU A 97 12.78 -11.96 18.56
CA GLU A 97 13.79 -11.10 17.91
C GLU A 97 13.32 -9.88 17.09
N TYR A 98 12.10 -9.38 17.28
CA TYR A 98 11.71 -8.06 16.78
C TYR A 98 11.37 -7.13 17.94
N GLU A 99 11.93 -5.92 17.96
CA GLU A 99 11.53 -4.90 18.92
C GLU A 99 10.09 -4.44 18.64
N LEU A 100 9.33 -4.12 19.69
CA LEU A 100 8.01 -3.53 19.56
C LEU A 100 8.14 -2.20 18.78
N GLY A 101 7.52 -2.11 17.60
CA GLY A 101 7.69 -0.96 16.69
C GLY A 101 8.69 -1.16 15.54
N ALA A 102 9.30 -2.35 15.42
CA ALA A 102 10.25 -2.68 14.34
C ALA A 102 9.60 -2.95 12.98
N MET A 103 8.28 -2.84 12.86
CA MET A 103 7.54 -3.04 11.62
C MET A 103 7.06 -1.70 11.05
N CYS A 104 7.34 -1.47 9.77
CA CYS A 104 6.74 -0.36 9.03
C CYS A 104 6.37 -0.73 7.59
N ILE A 105 5.37 -0.05 7.04
CA ILE A 105 5.09 -0.11 5.60
C ILE A 105 6.00 0.90 4.88
N SER A 106 6.86 0.36 4.02
CA SER A 106 7.82 1.14 3.24
C SER A 106 7.20 1.71 1.96
N ALA A 107 6.34 0.93 1.32
CA ALA A 107 5.63 1.28 0.10
C ALA A 107 4.32 0.49 0.01
N ALA A 108 3.33 1.08 -0.65
CA ALA A 108 2.11 0.39 -1.04
C ALA A 108 1.60 0.92 -2.38
N THR A 109 0.89 0.07 -3.11
CA THR A 109 0.28 0.43 -4.39
C THR A 109 -0.95 -0.44 -4.64
N MET A 110 -1.83 -0.02 -5.54
CA MET A 110 -2.92 -0.87 -6.02
C MET A 110 -2.59 -1.40 -7.40
N PHE A 111 -2.84 -2.70 -7.60
CA PHE A 111 -2.75 -3.33 -8.90
C PHE A 111 -3.88 -4.34 -9.06
N ARG A 112 -4.63 -4.23 -10.16
CA ARG A 112 -5.75 -5.14 -10.50
C ARG A 112 -6.74 -5.37 -9.34
N GLY A 113 -7.14 -4.29 -8.67
CA GLY A 113 -8.14 -4.33 -7.59
C GLY A 113 -7.62 -4.81 -6.23
N LYS A 114 -6.32 -5.13 -6.12
CA LYS A 114 -5.69 -5.56 -4.87
C LYS A 114 -4.66 -4.53 -4.43
N VAL A 115 -4.57 -4.29 -3.13
CA VAL A 115 -3.52 -3.46 -2.56
C VAL A 115 -2.33 -4.36 -2.28
N TYR A 116 -1.16 -3.98 -2.76
CA TYR A 116 0.12 -4.62 -2.50
C TYR A 116 0.95 -3.70 -1.64
N PHE A 117 1.53 -4.20 -0.56
CA PHE A 117 2.35 -3.39 0.34
C PHE A 117 3.58 -4.14 0.81
N LEU A 118 4.69 -3.40 0.87
CA LEU A 118 5.99 -3.90 1.29
C LEU A 118 6.23 -3.47 2.73
N THR A 119 6.26 -4.46 3.60
CA THR A 119 6.57 -4.29 5.02
C THR A 119 8.08 -4.43 5.20
N SER A 120 8.68 -3.62 6.07
CA SER A 120 10.07 -3.75 6.50
C SER A 120 10.09 -4.09 7.97
N PHE A 121 10.82 -5.14 8.33
CA PHE A 121 11.03 -5.58 9.71
C PHE A 121 12.48 -5.32 10.09
N SER A 122 12.70 -4.59 11.18
CA SER A 122 14.03 -4.43 11.78
C SER A 122 14.28 -5.55 12.79
N ARG A 123 15.33 -6.34 12.59
CA ARG A 123 15.83 -7.26 13.63
C ARG A 123 16.88 -6.57 14.46
N ILE A 124 17.01 -6.98 15.72
CA ILE A 124 18.06 -6.53 16.63
C ILE A 124 19.45 -6.78 16.00
N ASP A 125 19.57 -7.83 15.18
CA ASP A 125 20.79 -8.23 14.50
C ASP A 125 20.73 -7.98 12.97
N LEU A 126 20.74 -6.70 12.60
CA LEU A 126 21.37 -6.10 11.40
C LEU A 126 20.91 -6.46 9.97
N VAL A 127 19.82 -7.18 9.74
CA VAL A 127 19.22 -7.26 8.38
C VAL A 127 17.73 -6.93 8.42
N SER A 128 17.36 -5.81 7.79
CA SER A 128 15.97 -5.51 7.53
C SER A 128 15.42 -6.49 6.50
N VAL A 129 14.40 -7.26 6.87
CA VAL A 129 13.71 -8.15 5.94
C VAL A 129 12.51 -7.41 5.39
N SER A 130 12.37 -7.38 4.08
CA SER A 130 11.17 -6.88 3.44
C SER A 130 10.25 -8.02 3.03
N VAL A 131 8.97 -7.95 3.39
CA VAL A 131 7.97 -8.95 3.04
C VAL A 131 6.81 -8.28 2.32
N LEU A 132 6.42 -8.87 1.19
CA LEU A 132 5.31 -8.41 0.38
C LEU A 132 4.00 -9.04 0.85
N PHE A 133 2.98 -8.22 0.99
CA PHE A 133 1.63 -8.63 1.35
C PHE A 133 0.61 -8.08 0.35
N THR A 134 -0.55 -8.72 0.31
CA THR A 134 -1.77 -8.15 -0.28
C THR A 134 -2.79 -7.82 0.79
N ALA A 135 -3.62 -6.82 0.50
CA ALA A 135 -4.84 -6.49 1.23
C ALA A 135 -6.00 -6.46 0.23
N GLU A 136 -7.07 -7.17 0.57
CA GLU A 136 -8.27 -7.34 -0.26
C GLU A 136 -9.52 -7.19 0.60
N PHE A 137 -10.56 -6.54 0.08
CA PHE A 137 -11.82 -6.44 0.79
C PHE A 137 -12.56 -7.78 0.80
N VAL A 138 -12.95 -8.24 1.99
CA VAL A 138 -13.84 -9.37 2.22
C VAL A 138 -15.00 -8.86 3.08
N GLY A 139 -16.08 -8.46 2.42
CA GLY A 139 -17.14 -7.66 3.05
C GLY A 139 -16.62 -6.26 3.39
N SER A 140 -16.80 -5.83 4.64
CA SER A 140 -16.36 -4.51 5.13
C SER A 140 -14.95 -4.51 5.74
N ASN A 141 -14.22 -5.62 5.69
CA ASN A 141 -12.90 -5.76 6.31
C ASN A 141 -11.84 -6.08 5.25
N LEU A 142 -10.59 -5.77 5.58
CA LEU A 142 -9.42 -6.18 4.80
C LEU A 142 -8.97 -7.57 5.25
N HIS A 143 -8.81 -8.45 4.27
CA HIS A 143 -8.09 -9.70 4.44
C HIS A 143 -6.67 -9.52 3.93
N PHE A 144 -5.70 -9.85 4.78
CA PHE A 144 -4.29 -9.72 4.45
C PHE A 144 -3.70 -11.08 4.05
N THR A 145 -2.80 -11.09 3.07
CA THR A 145 -2.14 -12.33 2.64
C THR A 145 -0.68 -12.09 2.35
N ARG A 146 0.19 -12.91 2.94
CA ARG A 146 1.63 -12.88 2.65
C ARG A 146 1.90 -13.47 1.28
N ILE A 147 2.66 -12.77 0.45
CA ILE A 147 3.22 -13.34 -0.79
C ILE A 147 4.56 -13.97 -0.45
N THR A 148 4.63 -15.29 -0.44
CA THR A 148 5.88 -16.04 -0.31
C THR A 148 6.49 -16.33 -1.68
N ARG A 149 7.81 -16.52 -1.71
CA ARG A 149 8.58 -16.77 -2.93
C ARG A 149 8.42 -18.19 -3.49
N GLU A 150 7.59 -19.05 -2.90
CA GLU A 150 7.47 -20.49 -3.23
C GLU A 150 7.01 -20.80 -4.67
N GLY A 151 6.83 -19.79 -5.54
CA GLY A 151 6.48 -19.95 -6.96
C GLY A 151 7.55 -19.53 -7.98
N PHE A 152 8.72 -19.05 -7.57
CA PHE A 152 9.79 -18.74 -8.54
C PHE A 152 10.78 -19.90 -8.60
N PRO A 153 10.77 -20.74 -9.66
CA PRO A 153 11.83 -21.72 -9.83
C PRO A 153 13.16 -20.96 -9.91
N GLU A 154 14.13 -21.34 -9.09
CA GLU A 154 15.49 -20.85 -9.26
C GLU A 154 15.93 -21.22 -10.68
N PRO A 155 16.42 -20.26 -11.49
CA PRO A 155 17.00 -20.61 -12.77
C PRO A 155 18.17 -21.54 -12.48
N SER A 156 18.13 -22.73 -13.07
CA SER A 156 19.25 -23.67 -13.01
C SER A 156 20.51 -22.95 -13.48
N PRO A 157 21.66 -23.15 -12.82
CA PRO A 157 22.92 -22.57 -13.28
C PRO A 157 23.12 -22.91 -14.77
N PRO A 158 23.54 -21.95 -15.60
CA PRO A 158 23.80 -22.24 -17.00
C PRO A 158 24.84 -23.35 -17.10
N GLU A 159 24.53 -24.39 -17.89
CA GLU A 159 25.48 -25.46 -18.17
C GLU A 159 26.76 -24.85 -18.74
N ILE A 160 27.88 -25.04 -18.04
CA ILE A 160 29.19 -24.64 -18.53
C ILE A 160 29.52 -25.59 -19.69
N PRO A 161 29.71 -25.09 -20.93
CA PRO A 161 30.09 -25.96 -22.03
C PRO A 161 31.45 -26.57 -21.73
N THR A 162 31.48 -27.89 -21.48
CA THR A 162 32.69 -28.69 -21.39
C THR A 162 33.19 -29.00 -22.81
N THR A 163 33.59 -27.98 -23.57
CA THR A 163 34.34 -28.16 -24.82
C THR A 163 35.79 -27.77 -24.58
N ASN A 164 36.62 -28.80 -24.40
CA ASN A 164 38.08 -28.74 -24.27
C ASN A 164 38.77 -28.42 -25.63
N ASP A 165 38.32 -27.39 -26.35
CA ASP A 165 38.86 -27.04 -27.67
C ASP A 165 39.71 -25.76 -27.66
N TYR A 166 40.43 -25.51 -26.56
CA TYR A 166 41.50 -24.52 -26.54
C TYR A 166 42.77 -25.15 -25.96
N ILE A 167 43.51 -25.84 -26.82
CA ILE A 167 44.96 -25.71 -27.03
C ILE A 167 45.29 -26.59 -28.24
N SER A 168 45.56 -25.95 -29.39
CA SER A 168 46.35 -26.54 -30.46
C SER A 168 47.56 -25.64 -30.63
N TYR A 169 48.75 -26.23 -30.44
CA TYR A 169 50.06 -25.60 -30.61
C TYR A 169 50.33 -25.19 -32.07
#